data_AF-A0A118K306-F1
#
_entry.id   AF-A0A118K306-F1
#
_cell.length_a   1.000
_cell.length_b   1.000
_cell.length_c   1.000
_cell.angle_alpha   90.00
_cell.angle_beta   90.00
_cell.angle_gamma   90.00
#
_symmetry.space_group_name_H-M   'P 1'
#
loop_
_entity.id
_entity.type
_entity.pdbx_description
1 polymer ?
#
loop_
_entity_poly.entity_id
_entity_poly.type
_entity_poly.pdbx_seq_one_letter_code
_entity_poly.pdbx_strand_id
1 'polypeptide(L)'
;MDACKALKLDGLVDSQLISNLCTDALSAEKYYYFVRLMGQKTSHICDAVEARAKQEKYHGVILLPEGLIESIPEVYALLQEIHRFLRQGVSVDKISTQLSPWASALFAFLPSFIREELLLYPESDDSAQLSQIETEKLLAVLVEAEMNKRLKEGTYKGKKFTAICHFLGYQARGSLPSKFDCDYAYVLGHICYHSLAAGLNGYMATVTNLKDSLSKWRCGAAPITAMMAVKDHGRASGAMMIGKPAVHPATVDVRGKVLLRKNANKFLMDDVYRNPGPLQFDGPGADSRTVSLYIEDLDYMGRIKELNVYLDKVRSIVKPGCSQDILRAALSAMSSVTDILSVMSSSSNGSI
;
A
#
# COMPACT_ATOMS: atom_id res chain seq x y z
N MET A 1 -9.85 -11.86 -1.56
CA MET A 1 -10.22 -10.90 -0.50
C MET A 1 -8.98 -10.08 -0.28
N ASP A 2 -8.85 -9.04 -1.08
CA ASP A 2 -7.54 -8.59 -1.54
C ASP A 2 -7.05 -7.48 -0.62
N ALA A 3 -6.01 -7.78 0.16
CA ALA A 3 -5.29 -6.83 0.98
C ALA A 3 -4.44 -5.94 0.06
N CYS A 4 -5.04 -4.89 -0.48
CA CYS A 4 -4.33 -3.84 -1.19
C CYS A 4 -3.72 -2.86 -0.17
N LYS A 5 -2.41 -2.98 0.08
CA LYS A 5 -1.59 -1.88 0.64
C LYS A 5 -1.52 -0.76 -0.42
N ALA A 6 -2.50 0.13 -0.54
CA ALA A 6 -2.44 1.12 -1.62
C ALA A 6 -1.48 2.27 -1.34
N LEU A 7 -0.90 2.72 -2.44
CA LEU A 7 -0.47 4.08 -2.78
C LEU A 7 -0.52 5.06 -1.59
N LYS A 8 0.51 5.00 -0.74
CA LYS A 8 1.26 6.23 -0.54
C LYS A 8 1.97 6.46 -1.87
N LEU A 9 1.43 7.35 -2.70
CA LEU A 9 2.31 8.05 -3.63
C LEU A 9 3.24 8.83 -2.70
N ASP A 10 4.40 8.25 -2.44
CA ASP A 10 5.45 8.88 -1.66
C ASP A 10 5.98 10.03 -2.53
N GLY A 11 5.28 11.16 -2.50
CA GLY A 11 5.71 12.41 -3.09
C GLY A 11 5.04 12.81 -4.40
N LEU A 12 4.84 14.12 -4.54
CA LEU A 12 4.47 14.80 -5.78
C LEU A 12 5.48 14.52 -6.92
N VAL A 13 6.71 14.12 -6.56
CA VAL A 13 7.82 13.81 -7.49
C VAL A 13 7.54 12.57 -8.33
N ASP A 14 7.05 11.48 -7.73
CA ASP A 14 6.71 10.28 -8.50
C ASP A 14 5.58 10.56 -9.50
N SER A 15 4.57 11.33 -9.07
CA SER A 15 3.47 11.72 -9.96
C SER A 15 3.96 12.56 -11.15
N GLN A 16 4.96 13.41 -10.96
CA GLN A 16 5.59 14.17 -12.03
C GLN A 16 6.30 13.23 -13.02
N LEU A 17 7.15 12.33 -12.54
CA LEU A 17 7.91 11.40 -13.39
C LEU A 17 6.98 10.47 -14.19
N ILE A 18 5.95 9.92 -13.55
CA ILE A 18 4.91 9.11 -14.22
C ILE A 18 4.23 9.93 -15.31
N SER A 19 3.87 11.19 -15.04
CA SER A 19 3.16 12.00 -16.02
C SER A 19 4.00 12.33 -17.27
N ASN A 20 5.32 12.47 -17.10
CA ASN A 20 6.25 12.62 -18.21
C ASN A 20 6.28 11.34 -19.05
N LEU A 21 6.32 10.16 -18.42
CA LEU A 21 6.23 8.88 -19.12
C LEU A 21 4.88 8.70 -19.85
N CYS A 22 3.77 9.13 -19.25
CA CYS A 22 2.47 9.13 -19.91
C CYS A 22 2.45 10.02 -21.15
N THR A 23 3.07 11.20 -21.07
CA THR A 23 3.17 12.14 -22.19
C THR A 23 4.05 11.58 -23.31
N ASP A 24 5.15 10.92 -22.95
CA ASP A 24 6.04 10.25 -23.90
C ASP A 24 5.34 9.04 -24.57
N ALA A 25 4.61 8.24 -23.80
CA ALA A 25 3.82 7.12 -24.32
C ALA A 25 2.80 7.58 -25.37
N LEU A 26 2.11 8.68 -25.10
CA LEU A 26 1.16 9.29 -26.02
C LEU A 26 1.85 9.85 -27.28
N SER A 27 3.09 10.34 -27.15
CA SER A 27 3.83 10.93 -28.28
C SER A 27 4.47 9.87 -29.19
N ALA A 28 4.99 8.78 -28.60
CA ALA A 28 5.68 7.72 -29.34
C ALA A 28 4.73 6.62 -29.86
N GLU A 29 3.59 6.40 -29.19
CA GLU A 29 2.54 5.42 -29.53
C GLU A 29 3.04 3.97 -29.76
N LYS A 30 4.12 3.59 -29.08
CA LYS A 30 4.81 2.30 -29.30
C LYS A 30 5.13 1.51 -28.02
N TYR A 31 5.20 2.18 -26.87
CA TYR A 31 5.77 1.59 -25.65
C TYR A 31 4.71 1.41 -24.57
N TYR A 32 4.81 0.28 -23.86
CA TYR A 32 4.14 0.07 -22.59
C TYR A 32 5.14 0.27 -21.44
N TYR A 33 4.92 1.30 -20.63
CA TYR A 33 5.76 1.60 -19.48
C TYR A 33 5.24 0.87 -18.25
N PHE A 34 6.08 0.04 -17.65
CA PHE A 34 5.82 -0.62 -16.37
C PHE A 34 6.51 0.17 -15.28
N VAL A 35 5.74 0.96 -14.53
CA VAL A 35 6.22 1.78 -13.43
C VAL A 35 5.80 1.13 -12.12
N ARG A 36 6.72 0.91 -11.20
CA ARG A 36 6.41 0.18 -9.97
C ARG A 36 5.62 1.01 -8.93
N LEU A 37 4.27 1.14 -9.05
CA LEU A 37 3.36 1.69 -8.01
C LEU A 37 2.02 0.94 -7.57
N MET A 38 1.20 0.19 -8.37
CA MET A 38 0.12 -0.75 -7.87
C MET A 38 -0.55 -1.76 -8.86
N GLY A 39 -0.93 -3.02 -8.51
CA GLY A 39 -0.92 -4.16 -9.47
C GLY A 39 -2.20 -4.99 -9.67
N GLN A 40 -2.24 -5.72 -10.79
CA GLN A 40 -3.32 -6.61 -11.25
C GLN A 40 -2.77 -7.93 -11.79
N LYS A 41 -3.65 -8.93 -11.97
CA LYS A 41 -3.31 -10.23 -12.57
C LYS A 41 -2.81 -10.06 -14.01
N THR A 42 -1.80 -10.84 -14.39
CA THR A 42 -1.18 -10.84 -15.73
C THR A 42 -2.19 -11.01 -16.86
N SER A 43 -3.20 -11.87 -16.68
CA SER A 43 -4.26 -12.09 -17.68
C SER A 43 -5.04 -10.81 -17.98
N HIS A 44 -5.38 -10.04 -16.96
CA HIS A 44 -6.12 -8.79 -17.11
C HIS A 44 -5.31 -7.73 -17.86
N ILE A 45 -3.98 -7.68 -17.63
CA ILE A 45 -3.08 -6.80 -18.39
C ILE A 45 -3.06 -7.20 -19.86
N CYS A 46 -2.95 -8.50 -20.17
CA CYS A 46 -2.97 -8.99 -21.55
C CYS A 46 -4.29 -8.68 -22.24
N ASP A 47 -5.42 -8.89 -21.55
CA ASP A 47 -6.76 -8.60 -22.08
C ASP A 47 -6.96 -7.10 -22.33
N ALA A 48 -6.42 -6.25 -21.44
CA ALA A 48 -6.43 -4.80 -21.63
C ALA A 48 -5.59 -4.36 -22.84
N VAL A 49 -4.39 -4.93 -23.00
CA VAL A 49 -3.52 -4.66 -24.18
C VAL A 49 -4.23 -5.08 -25.46
N GLU A 50 -4.89 -6.24 -25.48
CA GLU A 50 -5.66 -6.70 -26.63
C GLU A 50 -6.86 -5.78 -26.92
N ALA A 51 -7.60 -5.36 -25.90
CA ALA A 51 -8.74 -4.46 -26.04
C ALA A 51 -8.32 -3.09 -26.57
N ARG A 52 -7.18 -2.55 -26.11
CA ARG A 52 -6.60 -1.30 -26.59
C ARG A 52 -6.08 -1.43 -28.03
N ALA A 53 -5.48 -2.56 -28.37
CA ALA A 53 -5.01 -2.83 -29.73
C ALA A 53 -6.16 -2.88 -30.76
N LYS A 54 -7.38 -3.28 -30.36
CA LYS A 54 -8.59 -3.20 -31.19
C LYS A 54 -9.00 -1.75 -31.50
N GLN A 55 -8.56 -0.80 -30.70
CA GLN A 55 -8.75 0.65 -30.90
C GLN A 55 -7.50 1.31 -31.51
N GLU A 56 -6.58 0.53 -32.09
CA GLU A 56 -5.32 1.00 -32.66
C GLU A 56 -4.36 1.68 -31.65
N LYS A 57 -4.57 1.43 -30.35
CA LYS A 57 -3.70 1.93 -29.27
C LYS A 57 -2.69 0.87 -28.85
N TYR A 58 -1.42 1.15 -29.07
CA TYR A 58 -0.30 0.24 -28.76
C TYR A 58 0.64 0.76 -27.67
N HIS A 59 0.16 1.67 -26.84
CA HIS A 59 0.92 2.29 -25.76
C HIS A 59 0.09 2.32 -24.47
N GLY A 60 0.79 2.48 -23.35
CA GLY A 60 0.15 2.65 -22.05
C GLY A 60 1.15 2.74 -20.90
N VAL A 61 0.68 3.17 -19.74
CA VAL A 61 1.48 3.20 -18.51
C VAL A 61 0.78 2.35 -17.46
N ILE A 62 1.50 1.38 -16.91
CA ILE A 62 1.03 0.44 -15.90
C ILE A 62 1.77 0.75 -14.62
N LEU A 63 1.01 1.06 -13.56
CA LEU A 63 1.57 1.17 -12.22
C LEU A 63 1.63 -0.25 -11.61
N LEU A 64 2.64 -0.62 -10.79
CA LEU A 64 2.78 -1.91 -10.06
C LEU A 64 3.38 -1.81 -8.63
N PRO A 65 2.74 -2.24 -7.54
CA PRO A 65 3.20 -1.96 -6.18
C PRO A 65 4.44 -2.80 -5.89
N GLU A 66 5.40 -2.23 -5.19
CA GLU A 66 6.57 -2.99 -4.75
C GLU A 66 6.19 -4.26 -3.97
N GLY A 67 5.17 -4.17 -3.10
CA GLY A 67 4.68 -5.31 -2.31
C GLY A 67 3.64 -6.22 -3.00
N LEU A 68 3.55 -6.24 -4.34
CA LEU A 68 2.58 -7.12 -5.02
C LEU A 68 2.81 -8.58 -4.70
N ILE A 69 4.07 -8.99 -4.65
CA ILE A 69 4.46 -10.39 -4.53
C ILE A 69 4.00 -10.97 -3.19
N GLU A 70 4.05 -10.19 -2.10
CA GLU A 70 3.51 -10.61 -0.80
C GLU A 70 1.99 -10.74 -0.77
N SER A 71 1.29 -9.99 -1.63
CA SER A 71 -0.18 -10.01 -1.67
C SER A 71 -0.74 -11.25 -2.36
N ILE A 72 0.09 -11.95 -3.15
CA ILE A 72 -0.26 -13.19 -3.84
C ILE A 72 -0.02 -14.36 -2.86
N PRO A 73 -1.06 -15.04 -2.37
CA PRO A 73 -0.93 -16.11 -1.37
C PRO A 73 0.04 -17.21 -1.80
N GLU A 74 0.04 -17.52 -3.09
CA GLU A 74 0.89 -18.52 -3.72
C GLU A 74 2.38 -18.19 -3.54
N VAL A 75 2.78 -16.97 -3.90
CA VAL A 75 4.18 -16.55 -3.81
C VAL A 75 4.57 -16.26 -2.37
N TYR A 76 3.63 -15.76 -1.56
CA TYR A 76 3.84 -15.59 -0.13
C TYR A 76 4.14 -16.92 0.58
N ALA A 77 3.41 -18.00 0.27
CA ALA A 77 3.69 -19.32 0.83
C ALA A 77 5.07 -19.84 0.43
N LEU A 78 5.47 -19.65 -0.84
CA LEU A 78 6.80 -19.97 -1.33
C LEU A 78 7.90 -19.19 -0.57
N LEU A 79 7.72 -17.88 -0.37
CA LEU A 79 8.64 -17.03 0.40
C LEU A 79 8.79 -17.53 1.84
N GLN A 80 7.69 -17.88 2.50
CA GLN A 80 7.71 -18.40 3.87
C GLN A 80 8.46 -19.74 3.97
N GLU A 81 8.29 -20.64 2.98
CA GLU A 81 9.06 -21.88 2.92
C GLU A 81 10.56 -21.62 2.73
N ILE A 82 10.94 -20.72 1.82
CA ILE A 82 12.34 -20.35 1.56
C ILE A 82 12.97 -19.73 2.83
N HIS A 83 12.31 -18.75 3.45
CA HIS A 83 12.81 -18.09 4.66
C HIS A 83 12.98 -19.07 5.83
N ARG A 84 12.11 -20.10 5.92
CA ARG A 84 12.25 -21.17 6.92
C ARG A 84 13.52 -21.99 6.68
N PHE A 85 13.83 -22.34 5.43
CA PHE A 85 15.04 -23.09 5.09
C PHE A 85 16.32 -22.26 5.26
N LEU A 86 16.29 -20.98 4.89
CA LEU A 86 17.41 -20.06 5.12
C LEU A 86 17.74 -19.93 6.62
N ARG A 87 16.71 -19.86 7.48
CA ARG A 87 16.90 -19.87 8.95
C ARG A 87 17.51 -21.15 9.48
N GLN A 88 17.27 -22.28 8.83
CA GLN A 88 17.86 -23.57 9.18
C GLN A 88 19.31 -23.71 8.68
N GLY A 89 19.86 -22.69 7.99
CA GLY A 89 21.21 -22.71 7.46
C GLY A 89 21.38 -23.62 6.24
N VAL A 90 20.29 -23.94 5.53
CA VAL A 90 20.34 -24.73 4.30
C VAL A 90 21.01 -23.88 3.21
N SER A 91 22.03 -24.43 2.54
CA SER A 91 22.67 -23.78 1.41
C SER A 91 21.68 -23.54 0.28
N VAL A 92 21.74 -22.36 -0.35
CA VAL A 92 20.83 -21.89 -1.41
C VAL A 92 20.60 -22.95 -2.51
N ASP A 93 21.64 -23.66 -2.92
CA ASP A 93 21.58 -24.69 -3.98
C ASP A 93 20.68 -25.89 -3.62
N LYS A 94 20.53 -26.18 -2.33
CA LYS A 94 19.74 -27.31 -1.81
C LYS A 94 18.30 -26.93 -1.51
N ILE A 95 17.96 -25.65 -1.51
CA ILE A 95 16.60 -25.19 -1.16
C ILE A 95 15.62 -25.71 -2.21
N SER A 96 15.95 -25.63 -3.50
CA SER A 96 15.08 -26.05 -4.61
C SER A 96 14.58 -27.51 -4.53
N THR A 97 15.37 -28.40 -3.93
CA THR A 97 15.04 -29.83 -3.79
C THR A 97 14.26 -30.15 -2.50
N GLN A 98 14.25 -29.22 -1.54
CA GLN A 98 13.55 -29.38 -0.26
C GLN A 98 12.21 -28.64 -0.23
N LEU A 99 11.92 -27.81 -1.23
CA LEU A 99 10.63 -27.14 -1.38
C LEU A 99 9.50 -28.15 -1.52
N SER A 100 8.31 -27.77 -1.08
CA SER A 100 7.10 -28.56 -1.34
C SER A 100 6.89 -28.75 -2.86
N PRO A 101 6.24 -29.83 -3.33
CA PRO A 101 6.07 -30.09 -4.76
C PRO A 101 5.42 -28.92 -5.50
N TRP A 102 4.46 -28.27 -4.85
CA TRP A 102 3.76 -27.11 -5.39
C TRP A 102 4.65 -25.86 -5.40
N ALA A 103 5.39 -25.58 -4.32
CA ALA A 103 6.35 -24.48 -4.26
C ALA A 103 7.50 -24.64 -5.26
N SER A 104 7.99 -25.87 -5.44
CA SER A 104 9.04 -26.20 -6.41
C SER A 104 8.57 -25.98 -7.85
N ALA A 105 7.34 -26.37 -8.19
CA ALA A 105 6.76 -26.09 -9.50
C ALA A 105 6.61 -24.59 -9.77
N LEU A 106 6.15 -23.81 -8.77
CA LEU A 106 6.06 -22.36 -8.87
C LEU A 106 7.44 -21.72 -9.03
N PHE A 107 8.42 -22.17 -8.23
CA PHE A 107 9.79 -21.69 -8.30
C PHE A 107 10.40 -21.97 -9.68
N ALA A 108 10.20 -23.17 -10.23
CA ALA A 108 10.68 -23.54 -11.57
C ALA A 108 10.01 -22.73 -12.70
N PHE A 109 8.75 -22.31 -12.52
CA PHE A 109 8.04 -21.46 -13.47
C PHE A 109 8.60 -20.04 -13.53
N LEU A 110 9.15 -19.51 -12.44
CA LEU A 110 9.69 -18.15 -12.39
C LEU A 110 10.99 -18.03 -13.21
N PRO A 111 11.25 -16.87 -13.85
CA PRO A 111 12.52 -16.60 -14.52
C PRO A 111 13.73 -16.70 -13.60
N SER A 112 14.92 -16.96 -14.15
CA SER A 112 16.16 -17.16 -13.38
C SER A 112 16.50 -16.00 -12.46
N PHE A 113 16.37 -14.76 -12.93
CA PHE A 113 16.68 -13.57 -12.13
C PHE A 113 15.77 -13.44 -10.90
N ILE A 114 14.46 -13.67 -11.03
CA ILE A 114 13.53 -13.66 -9.89
C ILE A 114 13.86 -14.79 -8.90
N ARG A 115 14.24 -15.97 -9.39
CA ARG A 115 14.63 -17.07 -8.50
C ARG A 115 15.81 -16.67 -7.61
N GLU A 116 16.81 -16.01 -8.18
CA GLU A 116 17.97 -15.50 -7.42
C GLU A 116 17.57 -14.43 -6.42
N GLU A 117 16.71 -13.49 -6.80
CA GLU A 117 16.20 -12.42 -5.93
C GLU A 117 15.36 -12.96 -4.74
N LEU A 118 14.56 -14.01 -4.96
CA LEU A 118 13.77 -14.65 -3.90
C LEU A 118 14.62 -15.45 -2.90
N LEU A 119 15.84 -15.80 -3.26
CA LEU A 119 16.77 -16.56 -2.41
C LEU A 119 17.62 -15.64 -1.52
N LEU A 120 17.47 -14.32 -1.63
CA LEU A 120 18.11 -13.35 -0.75
C LEU A 120 17.64 -13.52 0.69
N TYR A 121 18.52 -13.19 1.64
CA TYR A 121 18.18 -13.26 3.06
C TYR A 121 17.09 -12.24 3.42
N PRO A 122 16.13 -12.61 4.27
CA PRO A 122 15.10 -11.70 4.73
C PRO A 122 15.68 -10.52 5.51
N GLU A 123 14.92 -9.44 5.60
CA GLU A 123 15.24 -8.29 6.45
C GLU A 123 15.13 -8.64 7.95
N SER A 124 15.54 -7.70 8.81
CA SER A 124 15.58 -7.89 10.26
C SER A 124 14.20 -8.16 10.89
N ASP A 125 13.12 -7.80 10.19
CA ASP A 125 11.73 -8.02 10.57
C ASP A 125 11.11 -9.31 9.96
N ASP A 126 11.94 -10.15 9.32
CA ASP A 126 11.54 -11.41 8.65
C ASP A 126 10.72 -11.20 7.35
N SER A 127 10.66 -9.95 6.86
CA SER A 127 10.07 -9.62 5.56
C SER A 127 11.05 -9.86 4.42
N ALA A 128 10.51 -10.08 3.21
CA ALA A 128 11.35 -10.20 2.01
C ALA A 128 11.89 -8.82 1.62
N GLN A 129 13.07 -8.78 0.98
CA GLN A 129 13.64 -7.54 0.43
C GLN A 129 12.90 -7.10 -0.84
N LEU A 130 11.67 -6.61 -0.68
CA LEU A 130 10.77 -6.28 -1.80
C LEU A 130 11.37 -5.25 -2.75
N SER A 131 12.21 -4.35 -2.24
CA SER A 131 12.87 -3.33 -3.05
C SER A 131 13.78 -3.95 -4.11
N GLN A 132 14.41 -5.08 -3.80
CA GLN A 132 15.34 -5.80 -4.67
C GLN A 132 14.63 -6.70 -5.68
N ILE A 133 13.38 -7.08 -5.42
CA ILE A 133 12.65 -7.98 -6.32
C ILE A 133 12.08 -7.17 -7.50
N GLU A 134 12.57 -7.44 -8.71
CA GLU A 134 12.23 -6.73 -9.95
C GLU A 134 10.86 -7.20 -10.51
N THR A 135 9.81 -6.97 -9.72
CA THR A 135 8.42 -7.39 -9.99
C THR A 135 7.90 -6.86 -11.33
N GLU A 136 8.30 -5.65 -11.71
CA GLU A 136 7.95 -5.01 -12.98
C GLU A 136 8.54 -5.77 -14.16
N LYS A 137 9.79 -6.25 -14.05
CA LYS A 137 10.42 -7.05 -15.10
C LYS A 137 9.80 -8.44 -15.17
N LEU A 138 9.49 -9.05 -14.03
CA LEU A 138 8.74 -10.31 -13.99
C LEU A 138 7.43 -10.21 -14.78
N LEU A 139 6.62 -9.19 -14.49
CA LEU A 139 5.34 -9.00 -15.16
C LEU A 139 5.52 -8.65 -16.64
N ALA A 140 6.51 -7.83 -17.00
CA ALA A 140 6.80 -7.52 -18.39
C ALA A 140 7.16 -8.78 -19.20
N VAL A 141 8.02 -9.65 -18.67
CA VAL A 141 8.41 -10.91 -19.33
C VAL A 141 7.23 -11.87 -19.47
N LEU A 142 6.40 -12.01 -18.43
CA LEU A 142 5.22 -12.87 -18.47
C LEU A 142 4.18 -12.37 -19.48
N VAL A 143 3.93 -11.06 -19.52
CA VAL A 143 3.02 -10.45 -20.49
C VAL A 143 3.59 -10.57 -21.91
N GLU A 144 4.88 -10.35 -22.12
CA GLU A 144 5.52 -10.52 -23.43
C GLU A 144 5.38 -11.97 -23.93
N ALA A 145 5.64 -12.96 -23.07
CA ALA A 145 5.48 -14.38 -23.41
C ALA A 145 4.03 -14.72 -23.82
N GLU A 146 3.05 -14.23 -23.05
CA GLU A 146 1.62 -14.46 -23.33
C GLU A 146 1.16 -13.73 -24.60
N MET A 147 1.58 -12.48 -24.82
CA MET A 147 1.24 -11.73 -26.03
C MET A 147 1.87 -12.37 -27.28
N ASN A 148 3.09 -12.90 -27.19
CA ASN A 148 3.73 -13.64 -28.27
C ASN A 148 2.99 -14.95 -28.59
N LYS A 149 2.45 -15.63 -27.58
CA LYS A 149 1.60 -16.80 -27.76
C LYS A 149 0.31 -16.43 -28.51
N ARG A 150 -0.39 -15.37 -28.07
CA ARG A 150 -1.61 -14.86 -28.74
C ARG A 150 -1.36 -14.41 -30.18
N LEU A 151 -0.18 -13.84 -30.47
CA LEU A 151 0.23 -13.48 -31.83
C LEU A 151 0.39 -14.73 -32.72
N LYS A 152 0.98 -15.81 -32.20
CA LYS A 152 1.11 -17.09 -32.92
C LYS A 152 -0.24 -17.77 -33.16
N GLU A 153 -1.15 -17.68 -32.20
CA GLU A 153 -2.51 -18.21 -32.28
C GLU A 153 -3.44 -17.34 -33.16
N GLY A 154 -3.01 -16.13 -33.54
CA GLY A 154 -3.76 -15.21 -34.40
C GLY A 154 -4.90 -14.45 -33.70
N THR A 155 -5.04 -14.59 -32.37
CA THR A 155 -6.03 -13.87 -31.57
C THR A 155 -5.65 -12.39 -31.38
N TYR A 156 -4.36 -12.09 -31.38
CA TYR A 156 -3.83 -10.73 -31.32
C TYR A 156 -3.29 -10.28 -32.68
N LYS A 157 -3.83 -9.18 -33.21
CA LYS A 157 -3.43 -8.57 -34.50
C LYS A 157 -2.68 -7.24 -34.35
N GLY A 158 -2.28 -6.89 -33.12
CA GLY A 158 -1.60 -5.63 -32.86
C GLY A 158 -0.10 -5.68 -33.14
N LYS A 159 0.57 -4.54 -32.89
CA LYS A 159 2.04 -4.44 -32.98
C LYS A 159 2.72 -5.31 -31.92
N LYS A 160 4.00 -5.65 -32.15
CA LYS A 160 4.83 -6.36 -31.16
C LYS A 160 4.83 -5.59 -29.83
N PHE A 161 4.47 -6.28 -28.77
CA PHE A 161 4.51 -5.73 -27.42
C PHE A 161 5.95 -5.38 -27.03
N THR A 162 6.18 -4.13 -26.61
CA THR A 162 7.49 -3.66 -26.14
C THR A 162 7.30 -3.00 -24.79
N ALA A 163 7.91 -3.58 -23.76
CA ALA A 163 7.83 -3.08 -22.38
C ALA A 163 9.11 -2.32 -22.00
N ILE A 164 8.95 -1.19 -21.31
CA ILE A 164 10.04 -0.46 -20.66
C ILE A 164 9.73 -0.41 -19.17
N CYS A 165 10.66 -0.89 -18.35
CA CYS A 165 10.49 -0.97 -16.90
C CYS A 165 11.19 0.20 -16.19
N HIS A 166 10.48 0.84 -15.25
CA HIS A 166 11.03 1.89 -14.41
C HIS A 166 10.72 1.59 -12.93
N PHE A 167 11.76 1.64 -12.10
CA PHE A 167 11.62 1.67 -10.66
C PHE A 167 11.83 3.09 -10.14
N LEU A 168 10.76 3.68 -9.61
CA LEU A 168 10.75 5.00 -8.98
C LEU A 168 10.59 4.81 -7.47
N GLY A 169 11.67 5.03 -6.71
CA GLY A 169 11.63 4.93 -5.26
C GLY A 169 12.74 5.74 -4.60
N TYR A 170 14.00 5.41 -4.89
CA TYR A 170 15.15 6.12 -4.29
C TYR A 170 15.18 7.61 -4.61
N GLN A 171 14.81 7.98 -5.84
CA GLN A 171 14.77 9.37 -6.32
C GLN A 171 13.76 10.22 -5.53
N ALA A 172 12.59 9.64 -5.19
CA ALA A 172 11.57 10.33 -4.42
C ALA A 172 11.97 10.51 -2.95
N ARG A 173 12.60 9.50 -2.33
CA ARG A 173 13.03 9.56 -0.92
C ARG A 173 14.14 10.57 -0.65
N GLY A 174 14.98 10.86 -1.64
CA GLY A 174 16.05 11.86 -1.55
C GLY A 174 15.66 13.25 -2.10
N SER A 175 14.40 13.45 -2.49
CA SER A 175 13.94 14.71 -3.08
C SER A 175 13.68 15.79 -2.03
N LEU A 176 13.54 17.05 -2.49
CA LEU A 176 13.15 18.15 -1.62
C LEU A 176 11.70 17.95 -1.15
N PRO A 177 11.42 18.12 0.16
CA PRO A 177 10.06 18.01 0.69
C PRO A 177 9.16 19.09 0.10
N SER A 178 7.86 18.80 -0.06
CA SER A 178 6.89 19.82 -0.45
C SER A 178 6.73 20.89 0.63
N LYS A 179 6.20 22.06 0.28
CA LYS A 179 5.88 23.10 1.28
C LYS A 179 4.98 22.54 2.41
N PHE A 180 4.00 21.72 2.05
CA PHE A 180 3.16 21.00 3.00
C PHE A 180 3.96 20.09 3.93
N ASP A 181 4.90 19.30 3.40
CA ASP A 181 5.74 18.40 4.21
C ASP A 181 6.71 19.17 5.10
N CYS A 182 7.24 20.31 4.63
CA CYS A 182 8.05 21.23 5.43
C CYS A 182 7.26 21.74 6.64
N ASP A 183 6.07 22.29 6.39
CA ASP A 183 5.21 22.83 7.46
C ASP A 183 4.78 21.73 8.42
N TYR A 184 4.39 20.56 7.88
CA TYR A 184 3.98 19.41 8.68
C TYR A 184 5.11 18.88 9.57
N ALA A 185 6.30 18.67 9.02
CA ALA A 185 7.46 18.22 9.79
C ALA A 185 7.88 19.24 10.85
N TYR A 186 7.83 20.54 10.51
CA TYR A 186 8.15 21.62 11.45
C TYR A 186 7.18 21.64 12.64
N VAL A 187 5.87 21.55 12.38
CA VAL A 187 4.85 21.51 13.42
C VAL A 187 4.99 20.26 14.30
N LEU A 188 5.24 19.08 13.71
CA LEU A 188 5.48 17.85 14.46
C LEU A 188 6.68 17.98 15.42
N GLY A 189 7.76 18.62 14.99
CA GLY A 189 8.92 18.91 15.84
C GLY A 189 8.57 19.77 17.05
N HIS A 190 7.77 20.82 16.84
CA HIS A 190 7.27 21.68 17.93
C HIS A 190 6.37 20.93 18.91
N ILE A 191 5.50 20.05 18.42
CA ILE A 191 4.66 19.20 19.28
C ILE A 191 5.51 18.30 20.17
N CYS A 192 6.54 17.67 19.60
CA CYS A 192 7.46 16.84 20.36
C CYS A 192 8.16 17.64 21.46
N TYR A 193 8.61 18.87 21.15
CA TYR A 193 9.20 19.77 22.15
C TYR A 193 8.24 20.09 23.30
N HIS A 194 7.00 20.48 23.01
CA HIS A 194 6.02 20.80 24.04
C HIS A 194 5.61 19.57 24.87
N SER A 195 5.52 18.41 24.23
CA SER A 195 5.22 17.14 24.90
C SER A 195 6.33 16.73 25.86
N LEU A 196 7.59 16.93 25.46
CA LEU A 196 8.76 16.69 26.31
C LEU A 196 8.85 17.70 27.47
N ALA A 197 8.57 18.98 27.22
CA ALA A 197 8.51 20.01 28.26
C ALA A 197 7.40 19.74 29.30
N ALA A 198 6.30 19.09 28.89
CA ALA A 198 5.24 18.64 29.77
C ALA A 198 5.54 17.31 30.49
N GLY A 199 6.70 16.69 30.25
CA GLY A 199 7.10 15.43 30.89
C GLY A 199 6.38 14.19 30.36
N LEU A 200 5.78 14.26 29.16
CA LEU A 200 5.06 13.15 28.56
C LEU A 200 6.02 12.18 27.86
N ASN A 201 5.80 10.86 28.02
CA ASN A 201 6.58 9.80 27.37
C ASN A 201 5.66 8.74 26.75
N GLY A 202 6.09 8.10 25.67
CA GLY A 202 5.32 7.06 24.96
C GLY A 202 4.19 7.60 24.06
N TYR A 203 4.22 8.89 23.74
CA TYR A 203 3.27 9.53 22.84
C TYR A 203 3.90 9.80 21.47
N MET A 204 3.10 9.68 20.42
CA MET A 204 3.41 10.09 19.05
C MET A 204 2.78 11.46 18.79
N ALA A 205 3.54 12.40 18.24
CA ALA A 205 3.01 13.69 17.81
C ALA A 205 2.00 13.51 16.67
N THR A 206 0.86 14.19 16.76
CA THR A 206 -0.20 14.12 15.75
C THR A 206 -0.74 15.50 15.42
N VAL A 207 -1.15 15.69 14.17
CA VAL A 207 -1.82 16.91 13.69
C VAL A 207 -3.10 16.50 12.99
N THR A 208 -4.18 17.21 13.29
CA THR A 208 -5.48 17.03 12.62
C THR A 208 -5.84 18.29 11.83
N ASN A 209 -6.82 18.16 10.93
CA ASN A 209 -7.26 19.20 9.98
C ASN A 209 -6.19 19.59 8.93
N LEU A 210 -5.41 18.61 8.46
CA LEU A 210 -4.37 18.80 7.43
C LEU A 210 -4.92 19.29 6.08
N LYS A 211 -6.24 19.23 5.87
CA LYS A 211 -6.95 19.74 4.66
C LYS A 211 -7.18 21.23 4.68
N ASP A 212 -7.09 21.86 5.84
CA ASP A 212 -7.30 23.28 6.01
C ASP A 212 -5.98 24.06 5.96
N SER A 213 -6.05 25.39 6.00
CA SER A 213 -4.89 26.27 6.17
C SER A 213 -4.15 25.97 7.49
N LEU A 214 -2.85 26.30 7.55
CA LEU A 214 -2.00 26.06 8.71
C LEU A 214 -2.59 26.57 10.03
N SER A 215 -3.27 27.72 10.00
CA SER A 215 -3.92 28.33 11.18
C SER A 215 -5.03 27.48 11.81
N LYS A 216 -5.59 26.52 11.06
CA LYS A 216 -6.68 25.65 11.50
C LYS A 216 -6.19 24.27 11.93
N TRP A 217 -4.88 24.01 11.82
CA TRP A 217 -4.29 22.76 12.23
C TRP A 217 -4.39 22.62 13.75
N ARG A 218 -4.81 21.43 14.19
CA ARG A 218 -4.92 21.11 15.62
C ARG A 218 -3.82 20.14 15.99
N CYS A 219 -2.95 20.58 16.87
CA CYS A 219 -1.80 19.85 17.38
C CYS A 219 -2.20 18.97 18.57
N GLY A 220 -1.66 17.75 18.65
CA GLY A 220 -1.91 16.83 19.74
C GLY A 220 -0.86 15.74 19.84
N ALA A 221 -1.07 14.81 20.78
CA ALA A 221 -0.23 13.64 20.93
C ALA A 221 -1.11 12.41 21.21
N ALA A 222 -0.79 11.28 20.58
CA ALA A 222 -1.52 10.02 20.75
C ALA A 222 -0.61 8.96 21.37
N PRO A 223 -1.05 8.21 22.40
CA PRO A 223 -0.22 7.18 23.01
C PRO A 223 0.07 6.06 22.01
N ILE A 224 1.34 5.65 21.90
CA ILE A 224 1.78 4.64 20.92
C ILE A 224 1.07 3.30 21.16
N THR A 225 0.80 2.96 22.42
CA THR A 225 0.10 1.73 22.82
C THR A 225 -1.30 1.61 22.22
N ALA A 226 -1.99 2.72 21.97
CA ALA A 226 -3.31 2.70 21.34
C ALA A 226 -3.26 2.33 19.84
N MET A 227 -2.09 2.42 19.21
CA MET A 227 -1.87 2.07 17.80
C MET A 227 -1.22 0.70 17.60
N MET A 228 -0.76 0.08 18.69
CA MET A 228 -0.13 -1.24 18.66
C MET A 228 -1.19 -2.34 18.77
N ALA A 229 -0.97 -3.44 18.06
CA ALA A 229 -1.57 -4.71 18.45
C ALA A 229 -0.57 -5.85 18.32
N VAL A 230 -0.91 -6.97 18.94
CA VAL A 230 -0.07 -8.15 18.98
C VAL A 230 -0.33 -8.93 17.70
N LYS A 231 0.69 -9.04 16.84
CA LYS A 231 0.63 -9.98 15.71
C LYS A 231 0.91 -11.39 16.23
N ASP A 232 -0.12 -12.22 16.24
CA ASP A 232 0.06 -13.66 16.38
C ASP A 232 0.84 -14.17 15.17
N HIS A 233 2.12 -14.49 15.38
CA HIS A 233 2.80 -15.38 14.43
C HIS A 233 2.13 -16.73 14.56
N GLY A 234 1.54 -17.21 13.47
CA GLY A 234 0.86 -18.50 13.43
C GLY A 234 1.70 -19.61 14.06
N ARG A 235 1.02 -20.57 14.69
CA ARG A 235 1.59 -21.75 15.36
C ARG A 235 2.55 -22.51 14.45
N ALA A 236 3.82 -22.15 14.48
CA ALA A 236 4.91 -22.93 13.91
C ALA A 236 5.80 -23.35 15.08
N SER A 237 5.64 -24.61 15.50
CA SER A 237 6.27 -25.24 16.65
C SER A 237 5.59 -24.90 17.99
N GLY A 238 5.31 -25.93 18.80
CA GLY A 238 4.48 -25.90 20.01
C GLY A 238 4.98 -25.06 21.20
N ALA A 239 5.82 -24.06 20.97
CA ALA A 239 6.16 -23.03 21.93
C ALA A 239 5.29 -21.80 21.66
N MET A 240 4.56 -21.32 22.67
CA MET A 240 3.90 -20.01 22.60
C MET A 240 4.99 -18.94 22.44
N MET A 241 5.24 -18.49 21.21
CA MET A 241 6.04 -17.27 21.02
C MET A 241 5.20 -16.11 21.53
N ILE A 242 5.76 -15.34 22.47
CA ILE A 242 5.20 -14.06 22.90
C ILE A 242 5.05 -13.22 21.64
N GLY A 243 3.81 -12.92 21.25
CA GLY A 243 3.53 -12.10 20.08
C GLY A 243 4.21 -10.74 20.25
N LYS A 244 4.98 -10.31 19.24
CA LYS A 244 5.66 -9.02 19.29
C LYS A 244 4.63 -7.91 19.05
N PRO A 245 4.49 -6.92 19.95
CA PRO A 245 3.59 -5.80 19.72
C PRO A 245 4.15 -4.95 18.58
N ALA A 246 3.32 -4.65 17.59
CA ALA A 246 3.69 -3.86 16.43
C ALA A 246 2.57 -2.89 16.07
N VAL A 247 2.93 -1.72 15.55
CA VAL A 247 1.96 -0.79 14.97
C VAL A 247 1.45 -1.41 13.67
N HIS A 248 0.14 -1.56 13.54
CA HIS A 248 -0.43 -2.13 12.32
C HIS A 248 -0.22 -1.17 11.14
N PRO A 249 0.35 -1.63 10.02
CA PRO A 249 0.37 -0.84 8.80
C PRO A 249 -1.07 -0.53 8.39
N ALA A 250 -1.39 0.74 8.21
CA ALA A 250 -2.67 1.15 7.63
C ALA A 250 -2.70 0.69 6.17
N THR A 251 -3.42 -0.40 5.89
CA THR A 251 -3.69 -0.84 4.52
C THR A 251 -4.72 0.08 3.90
N VAL A 252 -4.81 0.07 2.57
CA VAL A 252 -5.79 0.93 1.93
C VAL A 252 -7.12 0.24 1.86
N ASP A 253 -8.14 0.94 2.35
CA ASP A 253 -9.48 0.49 2.19
C ASP A 253 -9.95 0.60 0.73
N VAL A 254 -10.07 -0.56 0.11
CA VAL A 254 -10.56 -0.74 -1.26
C VAL A 254 -12.07 -0.46 -1.35
N ARG A 255 -12.79 -0.46 -0.21
CA ARG A 255 -14.23 -0.18 -0.16
C ARG A 255 -14.51 1.32 -0.08
N GLY A 256 -13.75 2.08 0.71
CA GLY A 256 -13.90 3.54 0.86
C GLY A 256 -13.31 4.39 -0.27
N LYS A 257 -12.26 3.93 -0.99
CA LYS A 257 -11.65 4.69 -2.10
C LYS A 257 -12.40 4.52 -3.43
N VAL A 258 -13.58 5.12 -3.48
CA VAL A 258 -14.57 5.03 -4.58
C VAL A 258 -14.08 5.66 -5.91
N LEU A 259 -13.18 6.65 -5.87
CA LEU A 259 -12.84 7.45 -7.05
C LEU A 259 -12.05 6.67 -8.13
N LEU A 260 -11.01 5.93 -7.74
CA LEU A 260 -10.20 5.16 -8.69
C LEU A 260 -11.01 4.03 -9.32
N ARG A 261 -11.83 3.34 -8.52
CA ARG A 261 -12.65 2.22 -9.00
C ARG A 261 -13.75 2.65 -9.97
N LYS A 262 -14.39 3.79 -9.71
CA LYS A 262 -15.43 4.35 -10.60
C LYS A 262 -14.90 4.67 -12.00
N ASN A 263 -13.66 5.17 -12.08
CA ASN A 263 -13.06 5.62 -13.33
C ASN A 263 -12.06 4.62 -13.93
N ALA A 264 -11.85 3.46 -13.31
CA ALA A 264 -10.83 2.49 -13.71
C ALA A 264 -10.97 2.05 -15.17
N ASN A 265 -12.19 1.71 -15.61
CA ASN A 265 -12.44 1.30 -16.99
C ASN A 265 -12.18 2.44 -17.99
N LYS A 266 -12.52 3.68 -17.60
CA LYS A 266 -12.23 4.87 -18.39
C LYS A 266 -10.72 5.07 -18.53
N PHE A 267 -9.96 4.97 -17.44
CA PHE A 267 -8.49 5.11 -17.47
C PHE A 267 -7.79 3.96 -18.19
N LEU A 268 -8.42 2.78 -18.27
CA LEU A 268 -7.87 1.64 -19.00
C LEU A 268 -7.99 1.83 -20.52
N MET A 269 -9.14 2.30 -20.99
CA MET A 269 -9.45 2.39 -22.42
C MET A 269 -9.11 3.75 -23.03
N ASP A 270 -9.33 4.83 -22.30
CA ASP A 270 -9.13 6.20 -22.77
C ASP A 270 -7.79 6.76 -22.27
N ASP A 271 -7.13 7.57 -23.10
CA ASP A 271 -5.82 8.16 -22.78
C ASP A 271 -6.01 9.48 -22.01
N VAL A 272 -6.57 9.36 -20.80
CA VAL A 272 -6.90 10.49 -19.91
C VAL A 272 -5.72 10.79 -18.97
N TYR A 273 -4.56 11.04 -19.55
CA TYR A 273 -3.36 11.38 -18.78
C TYR A 273 -3.44 12.80 -18.21
N ARG A 274 -2.89 12.98 -17.00
CA ARG A 274 -2.77 14.28 -16.34
C ARG A 274 -1.30 14.56 -16.07
N ASN A 275 -0.89 15.79 -16.37
CA ASN A 275 0.44 16.29 -16.04
C ASN A 275 0.34 17.34 -14.93
N PRO A 276 0.66 16.99 -13.67
CA PRO A 276 0.61 17.94 -12.56
C PRO A 276 1.77 18.96 -12.59
N GLY A 277 2.78 18.74 -13.43
CA GLY A 277 4.00 19.54 -13.45
C GLY A 277 4.92 19.27 -12.24
N PRO A 278 6.06 19.99 -12.16
CA PRO A 278 6.99 19.89 -11.05
C PRO A 278 6.46 20.50 -9.76
N LEU A 279 6.96 19.97 -8.64
CA LEU A 279 6.75 20.58 -7.31
C LEU A 279 7.11 22.06 -7.35
N GLN A 280 6.18 22.91 -6.94
CA GLN A 280 6.38 24.35 -6.82
C GLN A 280 6.58 24.73 -5.35
N PHE A 281 7.48 25.66 -5.09
CA PHE A 281 7.72 26.22 -3.76
C PHE A 281 7.13 27.63 -3.59
N ASP A 282 6.84 28.28 -4.72
CA ASP A 282 6.21 29.59 -4.77
C ASP A 282 5.13 29.59 -5.87
N GLY A 283 4.22 30.56 -5.80
CA GLY A 283 3.09 30.69 -6.71
C GLY A 283 1.90 29.76 -6.40
N PRO A 284 0.92 29.69 -7.32
CA PRO A 284 -0.38 29.09 -7.04
C PRO A 284 -0.36 27.57 -6.81
N GLY A 285 0.70 26.88 -7.24
CA GLY A 285 0.87 25.44 -7.04
C GLY A 285 1.59 25.05 -5.74
N ALA A 286 2.13 26.01 -5.00
CA ALA A 286 2.98 25.74 -3.83
C ALA A 286 2.25 25.05 -2.67
N ASP A 287 0.96 25.37 -2.49
CA ASP A 287 0.11 24.79 -1.45
C ASP A 287 -0.66 23.55 -1.94
N SER A 288 -0.24 22.95 -3.06
CA SER A 288 -0.86 21.72 -3.58
C SER A 288 -0.67 20.56 -2.60
N ARG A 289 -1.72 19.75 -2.46
CA ARG A 289 -1.77 18.60 -1.53
C ARG A 289 -2.19 17.35 -2.27
N THR A 290 -1.87 16.21 -1.67
CA THR A 290 -2.21 14.90 -2.25
C THR A 290 -3.72 14.72 -2.35
N VAL A 291 -4.19 14.16 -3.46
CA VAL A 291 -5.62 13.90 -3.68
C VAL A 291 -6.18 12.92 -2.64
N SER A 292 -5.34 12.00 -2.14
CA SER A 292 -5.69 11.07 -1.08
C SER A 292 -6.17 11.79 0.18
N LEU A 293 -5.51 12.90 0.56
CA LEU A 293 -5.89 13.67 1.73
C LEU A 293 -7.31 14.23 1.59
N TYR A 294 -7.69 14.73 0.40
CA TYR A 294 -9.05 15.24 0.17
C TYR A 294 -10.10 14.13 0.12
N ILE A 295 -9.77 12.96 -0.43
CA ILE A 295 -10.72 11.85 -0.62
C ILE A 295 -11.12 11.19 0.70
N GLU A 296 -10.30 11.24 1.75
CA GLU A 296 -10.54 10.50 3.01
C GLU A 296 -11.84 10.86 3.75
N ASP A 297 -12.43 12.05 3.54
CA ASP A 297 -13.71 12.41 4.17
C ASP A 297 -14.93 11.89 3.41
N LEU A 298 -14.74 11.47 2.14
CA LEU A 298 -15.83 10.98 1.31
C LEU A 298 -16.37 9.62 1.79
N ASP A 299 -15.65 8.94 2.68
CA ASP A 299 -16.06 7.67 3.30
C ASP A 299 -16.50 7.80 4.76
N TYR A 300 -16.97 8.99 5.16
CA TYR A 300 -17.58 9.19 6.48
C TYR A 300 -18.68 8.14 6.79
N MET A 301 -19.53 7.86 5.80
CA MET A 301 -20.60 6.86 5.93
C MET A 301 -20.07 5.42 6.02
N GLY A 302 -18.94 5.09 5.37
CA GLY A 302 -18.28 3.80 5.51
C GLY A 302 -17.74 3.59 6.92
N ARG A 303 -17.10 4.63 7.48
CA ARG A 303 -16.59 4.61 8.86
C ARG A 303 -17.69 4.44 9.91
N ILE A 304 -18.85 5.09 9.72
CA ILE A 304 -20.01 4.87 10.60
C ILE A 304 -20.50 3.42 10.53
N LYS A 305 -20.57 2.83 9.32
CA LYS A 305 -20.96 1.43 9.17
C LYS A 305 -19.96 0.49 9.84
N GLU A 306 -18.67 0.73 9.68
CA GLU A 306 -17.63 -0.06 10.32
C GLU A 306 -17.69 0.02 11.85
N LEU A 307 -17.88 1.22 12.41
CA LEU A 307 -18.12 1.40 13.85
C LEU A 307 -19.32 0.57 14.34
N ASN A 308 -20.44 0.60 13.61
CA ASN A 308 -21.61 -0.20 13.95
C ASN A 308 -21.31 -1.71 13.93
N VAL A 309 -20.52 -2.18 12.96
CA VAL A 309 -20.09 -3.59 12.91
C VAL A 309 -19.28 -3.97 14.15
N TYR A 310 -18.40 -3.09 14.65
CA TYR A 310 -17.67 -3.34 15.89
C TYR A 310 -18.58 -3.34 17.12
N LEU A 311 -19.55 -2.42 17.19
CA LEU A 311 -20.56 -2.42 18.25
C LEU A 311 -21.39 -3.70 18.24
N ASP A 312 -21.77 -4.19 17.06
CA ASP A 312 -22.49 -5.45 16.89
C ASP A 312 -21.65 -6.65 17.33
N LYS A 313 -20.33 -6.65 17.04
CA LYS A 313 -19.41 -7.68 17.55
C LYS A 313 -19.36 -7.68 19.06
N VAL A 314 -19.19 -6.52 19.71
CA VAL A 314 -19.21 -6.41 21.18
C VAL A 314 -20.54 -6.93 21.72
N ARG A 315 -21.67 -6.50 21.13
CA ARG A 315 -23.00 -6.97 21.50
C ARG A 315 -23.17 -8.48 21.33
N SER A 316 -22.53 -9.08 20.33
CA SER A 316 -22.58 -10.53 20.09
C SER A 316 -21.79 -11.34 21.12
N ILE A 317 -20.71 -10.76 21.66
CA ILE A 317 -19.85 -11.38 22.69
C ILE A 317 -20.51 -11.29 24.07
N VAL A 318 -21.15 -10.15 24.37
CA VAL A 318 -21.78 -9.86 25.67
C VAL A 318 -23.23 -10.34 25.73
N LYS A 319 -23.52 -11.51 25.15
CA LYS A 319 -24.85 -12.12 25.20
C LYS A 319 -25.15 -12.69 26.60
N PRO A 320 -26.45 -12.83 26.97
CA PRO A 320 -26.84 -13.51 28.22
C PRO A 320 -26.17 -14.88 28.31
N GLY A 321 -25.35 -15.08 29.36
CA GLY A 321 -24.53 -16.29 29.55
C GLY A 321 -23.01 -16.09 29.39
N CYS A 322 -22.52 -14.89 29.08
CA CYS A 322 -21.08 -14.60 29.08
C CYS A 322 -20.48 -14.57 30.50
N SER A 323 -19.15 -14.76 30.61
CA SER A 323 -18.46 -14.68 31.91
C SER A 323 -18.46 -13.25 32.47
N GLN A 324 -18.38 -13.13 33.80
CA GLN A 324 -18.32 -11.83 34.49
C GLN A 324 -17.09 -11.01 34.10
N ASP A 325 -15.95 -11.68 33.85
CA ASP A 325 -14.71 -11.00 33.47
C ASP A 325 -14.81 -10.34 32.09
N ILE A 326 -15.44 -11.01 31.13
CA ILE A 326 -15.68 -10.47 29.78
C ILE A 326 -16.63 -9.27 29.86
N LEU A 327 -17.70 -9.37 30.66
CA LEU A 327 -18.65 -8.28 30.86
C LEU A 327 -17.98 -7.06 31.50
N ARG A 328 -17.16 -7.25 32.54
CA ARG A 328 -16.40 -6.17 33.20
C ARG A 328 -15.40 -5.52 32.26
N ALA A 329 -14.67 -6.31 31.47
CA ALA A 329 -13.71 -5.80 30.49
C ALA A 329 -14.41 -4.96 29.41
N ALA A 330 -15.54 -5.44 28.88
CA ALA A 330 -16.32 -4.72 27.88
C ALA A 330 -16.88 -3.39 28.42
N LEU A 331 -17.43 -3.39 29.64
CA LEU A 331 -17.94 -2.17 30.29
C LEU A 331 -16.83 -1.14 30.51
N SER A 332 -15.67 -1.56 31.03
CA SER A 332 -14.53 -0.68 31.26
C SER A 332 -14.02 -0.06 29.95
N ALA A 333 -13.86 -0.87 28.90
CA ALA A 333 -13.43 -0.40 27.59
C ALA A 333 -14.43 0.58 26.96
N MET A 334 -15.73 0.28 27.00
CA MET A 334 -16.77 1.15 26.44
C MET A 334 -16.92 2.46 27.22
N SER A 335 -16.75 2.44 28.55
CA SER A 335 -16.72 3.65 29.37
C SER A 335 -15.55 4.54 28.97
N SER A 336 -14.34 3.98 28.87
CA SER A 336 -13.16 4.73 28.46
C SER A 336 -13.31 5.34 27.06
N VAL A 337 -13.87 4.59 26.10
CA VAL A 337 -14.17 5.11 24.76
C VAL A 337 -15.16 6.28 24.84
N THR A 338 -16.21 6.16 25.66
CA THR A 338 -17.21 7.22 25.83
C THR A 338 -16.60 8.48 26.45
N ASP A 339 -15.75 8.34 27.46
CA ASP A 339 -15.07 9.45 28.11
C ASP A 339 -14.16 10.19 27.12
N ILE A 340 -13.34 9.44 26.36
CA ILE A 340 -12.47 10.01 25.31
C ILE A 340 -13.31 10.79 24.28
N LEU A 341 -14.40 10.21 23.79
CA LEU A 341 -15.27 10.86 22.81
C LEU A 341 -15.95 12.12 23.39
N SER A 342 -16.31 12.11 24.67
CA SER A 342 -16.91 13.28 25.34
C SER A 342 -15.95 14.47 25.41
N VAL A 343 -14.67 14.21 25.71
CA VAL A 343 -13.59 15.22 25.72
C VAL A 343 -13.34 15.77 24.31
N MET A 344 -13.37 14.90 23.30
CA MET A 344 -13.22 15.33 21.91
C MET A 344 -14.40 16.21 21.44
N SER A 345 -15.63 15.87 21.84
CA SER A 345 -16.85 16.61 21.46
C SER A 345 -17.02 17.96 22.16
N SER A 346 -16.50 18.10 23.38
CA SER A 346 -16.55 19.37 24.12
C SER A 346 -15.61 20.42 23.53
N SER A 347 -14.56 20.01 22.82
CA SER A 347 -13.60 20.88 22.13
C SER A 347 -14.09 21.43 20.78
N SER A 348 -15.28 21.03 20.30
CA SER A 348 -15.90 21.57 19.07
C SER A 348 -16.97 22.63 19.33
N ASN A 349 -17.46 22.79 20.55
CA ASN A 349 -18.49 23.78 20.90
C ASN A 349 -17.95 25.13 21.41
N GLY A 350 -16.63 25.34 21.34
CA GLY A 350 -15.93 26.52 21.87
C GLY A 350 -15.56 27.61 20.85
N SER A 351 -16.27 27.71 19.72
CA SER A 351 -16.07 28.82 18.78
C SER A 351 -17.39 29.18 18.07
N ILE A 352 -18.09 30.16 18.63
CA ILE A 352 -18.94 31.11 17.91
C ILE A 352 -18.29 32.47 18.11
#